data_AF-A0A940AV75-F1
#
_entry.id   AF-A0A940AV75-F1
#
_cell.length_a   1.000
_cell.length_b   1.000
_cell.length_c   1.000
_cell.angle_alpha   90.00
_cell.angle_beta   90.00
_cell.angle_gamma   90.00
#
_symmetry.space_group_name_H-M   'P 1'
#
loop_
_entity.id
_entity.type
_entity.pdbx_description
1 polymer ?
#
loop_
_entity_poly.entity_id
_entity_poly.type
_entity_poly.pdbx_seq_one_letter_code
_entity_poly.pdbx_strand_id
1 'polypeptide(L)'
;MNKALHVLVYLFLVLSAASLWFEIELNKKRTLLTDRNNLQEDYIIKIASTVEKVEPNKDATAETKKDISPIEAKIVDIPETENVLEDYNAYLEQANLETYSWNNPETKKQLRNVYVLDFEGNIVMDGNRPETQGPGTERELLELLLDGASKMRTKLDTTRAELVKLHKILDEQVTELNKLKPLARQDKVTIVEKNEKIAKLEEIKADLENQIVKIKAQIDELNAEITSLKDEVVTAQDETAAAKEELEKSQKLVEQLKKLIQEMIAERNRNTGDGSNINSIPTGEKGKIIEADNQNMFALVEFDAKTMKELKGDNLDHPIPNLELGVKRPGFHGEAGEFIGRIRLRQEVREKNYIICDILGPWKQGDIQAGDIVFAD
;
A
#
# COMPACT_ATOMS: atom_id res chain seq x y z
N MET A 1 -125.72 -53.15 24.57
CA MET A 1 -125.25 -51.75 24.59
C MET A 1 -123.93 -51.55 25.35
N ASN A 2 -123.79 -52.05 26.58
CA ASN A 2 -122.54 -51.87 27.37
C ASN A 2 -121.24 -52.35 26.68
N LYS A 3 -121.24 -53.51 26.00
CA LYS A 3 -120.03 -54.05 25.35
C LYS A 3 -119.51 -53.17 24.20
N ALA A 4 -120.40 -52.62 23.38
CA ALA A 4 -120.03 -51.74 22.27
C ALA A 4 -119.48 -50.39 22.75
N LEU A 5 -120.05 -49.85 23.84
CA LEU A 5 -119.55 -48.64 24.49
C LEU A 5 -118.14 -48.86 25.05
N HIS A 6 -117.87 -50.01 25.69
CA HIS A 6 -116.53 -50.33 26.21
C HIS A 6 -115.50 -50.41 25.09
N VAL A 7 -115.84 -51.03 23.95
CA VAL A 7 -114.94 -51.10 22.78
C VAL A 7 -114.62 -49.70 22.24
N LEU A 8 -115.61 -48.80 22.15
CA LEU A 8 -115.40 -47.42 21.74
C LEU A 8 -114.52 -46.65 22.73
N VAL A 9 -114.72 -46.83 24.05
CA VAL A 9 -113.89 -46.21 25.08
C VAL A 9 -112.45 -46.68 25.00
N TYR A 10 -112.21 -47.98 24.79
CA TYR A 10 -110.85 -48.50 24.59
C TYR A 10 -110.21 -47.96 23.31
N LEU A 11 -110.96 -47.85 22.21
CA LEU A 11 -110.47 -47.27 20.96
C LEU A 11 -110.09 -45.79 21.13
N PHE A 12 -110.93 -45.00 21.81
CA PHE A 12 -110.61 -43.61 22.15
C PHE A 12 -109.37 -43.51 23.02
N LEU A 13 -109.22 -44.37 24.04
CA LEU A 13 -108.05 -44.38 24.92
C LEU A 13 -106.76 -44.70 24.14
N VAL A 14 -106.81 -45.66 23.22
CA VAL A 14 -105.67 -46.00 22.34
C VAL A 14 -105.34 -44.84 21.40
N LEU A 15 -106.34 -44.19 20.79
CA LEU A 15 -106.13 -43.02 19.92
C LEU A 15 -105.57 -41.82 20.68
N SER A 16 -106.05 -41.55 21.90
CA SER A 16 -105.51 -40.52 22.78
C SER A 16 -104.07 -40.81 23.20
N ALA A 17 -103.75 -42.06 23.54
CA ALA A 17 -102.38 -42.47 23.84
C ALA A 17 -101.45 -42.33 22.62
N ALA A 18 -101.92 -42.69 21.42
CA ALA A 18 -101.18 -42.51 20.18
C ALA A 18 -100.96 -41.03 19.84
N SER A 19 -101.99 -40.18 20.01
CA SER A 19 -101.89 -38.72 19.84
C SER A 19 -100.85 -38.11 20.80
N LEU A 20 -100.87 -38.51 22.07
CA LEU A 20 -99.91 -38.04 23.07
C LEU A 20 -98.49 -38.50 22.74
N TRP A 21 -98.31 -39.73 22.25
CA TRP A 21 -97.01 -40.21 21.78
C TRP A 21 -96.51 -39.41 20.56
N PHE A 22 -97.36 -39.14 19.57
CA PHE A 22 -96.99 -38.29 18.43
C PHE A 22 -96.64 -36.86 18.85
N GLU A 23 -97.37 -36.28 19.81
CA GLU A 23 -97.07 -34.96 20.37
C GLU A 23 -95.70 -34.93 21.05
N ILE A 24 -95.37 -35.95 21.86
CA ILE A 24 -94.04 -36.09 22.47
C ILE A 24 -92.95 -36.17 21.40
N GLU A 25 -93.15 -36.98 20.36
CA GLU A 25 -92.15 -37.18 19.31
C GLU A 25 -91.98 -35.94 18.42
N LEU A 26 -93.06 -35.23 18.11
CA LEU A 26 -93.02 -33.95 17.40
C LEU A 26 -92.34 -32.87 18.25
N ASN A 27 -92.62 -32.81 19.55
CA ASN A 27 -91.96 -31.87 20.46
C ASN A 27 -90.46 -32.13 20.55
N LYS A 28 -90.02 -33.40 20.66
CA LYS A 28 -88.59 -33.75 20.60
C LYS A 28 -87.92 -33.26 19.32
N LYS A 29 -88.56 -33.49 18.17
CA LYS A 29 -88.04 -33.01 16.88
C LYS A 29 -87.99 -31.49 16.80
N ARG A 30 -89.00 -30.79 17.34
CA ARG A 30 -89.03 -29.33 17.39
C ARG A 30 -87.91 -28.77 18.28
N THR A 31 -87.68 -29.36 19.44
CA THR A 31 -86.56 -28.98 20.32
C THR A 31 -85.22 -29.20 19.62
N LEU A 32 -85.02 -30.38 19.01
CA LEU A 32 -83.80 -30.67 18.25
C LEU A 32 -83.53 -29.66 17.12
N LEU A 33 -84.57 -29.29 16.36
CA LEU A 33 -84.43 -28.28 15.30
C LEU A 33 -84.12 -26.89 15.86
N THR A 34 -84.72 -26.54 17.01
CA THR A 34 -84.45 -25.27 17.68
C THR A 34 -83.01 -25.20 18.18
N ASP A 35 -82.51 -26.27 18.81
CA ASP A 35 -81.13 -26.35 19.29
C ASP A 35 -80.12 -26.28 18.14
N ARG A 36 -80.41 -26.97 17.02
CA ARG A 36 -79.58 -26.90 15.80
C ARG A 36 -79.55 -25.49 15.22
N ASN A 37 -80.70 -24.80 15.15
CA ASN A 37 -80.77 -23.44 14.62
C ASN A 37 -80.03 -22.45 15.53
N ASN A 38 -80.16 -22.59 16.86
CA ASN A 38 -79.40 -21.78 17.81
C ASN A 38 -77.89 -22.01 17.66
N LEU A 39 -77.47 -23.27 17.50
CA LEU A 39 -76.07 -23.60 17.27
C LEU A 39 -75.54 -23.00 15.96
N GLN A 40 -76.33 -23.09 14.88
CA GLN A 40 -76.02 -22.48 13.59
C GLN A 40 -75.91 -20.95 13.71
N GLU A 41 -76.88 -20.30 14.35
CA GLU A 41 -76.86 -18.86 14.64
C GLU A 41 -75.58 -18.46 15.39
N ASP A 42 -75.23 -19.16 16.46
CA ASP A 42 -74.03 -18.90 17.26
C ASP A 42 -72.74 -19.03 16.43
N TYR A 43 -72.63 -20.05 15.58
CA TYR A 43 -71.46 -20.22 14.70
C TYR A 43 -71.40 -19.15 13.62
N ILE A 44 -72.52 -18.80 13.02
CA ILE A 44 -72.59 -17.75 12.00
C ILE A 44 -72.15 -16.41 12.61
N ILE A 45 -72.61 -16.07 13.82
CA ILE A 45 -72.20 -14.86 14.53
C ILE A 45 -70.70 -14.86 14.82
N LYS A 46 -70.14 -16.01 15.24
CA LYS A 46 -68.70 -16.15 15.47
C LYS A 46 -67.89 -15.96 14.18
N ILE A 47 -68.31 -16.58 13.08
CA ILE A 47 -67.64 -16.44 11.79
C ILE A 47 -67.71 -14.98 11.32
N ALA A 48 -68.88 -14.34 11.42
CA ALA A 48 -69.05 -12.94 11.05
C ALA A 48 -68.09 -12.01 11.82
N SER A 49 -67.88 -12.26 13.11
CA SER A 49 -66.93 -11.48 13.92
C SER A 49 -65.48 -11.58 13.46
N THR A 50 -65.13 -12.54 12.61
CA THR A 50 -63.79 -12.69 12.02
C THR A 50 -63.66 -12.07 10.63
N VAL A 51 -64.77 -11.67 10.00
CA VAL A 51 -64.77 -11.12 8.64
C VAL A 51 -64.80 -9.60 8.69
N GLU A 52 -63.83 -8.97 8.01
CA GLU A 52 -63.71 -7.52 7.86
C GLU A 52 -64.94 -6.96 7.14
N LYS A 53 -65.56 -5.95 7.74
CA LYS A 53 -66.71 -5.20 7.22
C LYS A 53 -66.24 -4.01 6.37
N VAL A 54 -65.10 -3.42 6.72
CA VAL A 54 -64.56 -2.21 6.08
C VAL A 54 -63.41 -2.60 5.16
N GLU A 55 -63.37 -2.00 3.96
CA GLU A 55 -62.24 -2.16 3.04
C GLU A 55 -61.04 -1.32 3.52
N PRO A 56 -59.80 -1.80 3.33
CA PRO A 56 -58.60 -1.03 3.67
C PRO A 56 -58.54 0.28 2.87
N ASN A 57 -57.99 1.32 3.49
CA ASN A 57 -57.77 2.60 2.84
C ASN A 57 -56.70 2.45 1.74
N LYS A 58 -57.12 2.49 0.47
CA LYS A 58 -56.25 2.32 -0.70
C LYS A 58 -55.32 3.50 -0.95
N ASP A 59 -55.60 4.66 -0.35
CA ASP A 59 -54.75 5.86 -0.48
C ASP A 59 -53.62 5.88 0.56
N ALA A 60 -53.45 4.81 1.35
CA ALA A 60 -52.34 4.69 2.27
C ALA A 60 -51.01 4.60 1.52
N THR A 61 -50.06 5.45 1.92
CA THR A 61 -48.69 5.48 1.38
C THR A 61 -47.69 5.08 2.46
N ALA A 62 -46.58 4.47 2.03
CA ALA A 62 -45.42 4.20 2.87
C ALA A 62 -44.22 4.98 2.34
N GLU A 63 -43.40 5.50 3.25
CA GLU A 63 -42.18 6.21 2.89
C GLU A 63 -40.96 5.56 3.55
N THR A 64 -39.94 5.29 2.75
CA THR A 64 -38.60 4.96 3.24
C THR A 64 -37.59 5.64 2.33
N LYS A 65 -36.81 6.57 2.89
CA LYS A 65 -35.84 7.37 2.13
C LYS A 65 -34.50 6.65 2.07
N LYS A 66 -34.04 6.33 0.87
CA LYS A 66 -32.69 5.78 0.61
C LYS A 66 -31.82 6.87 -0.01
N ASP A 67 -30.63 7.05 0.54
CA ASP A 67 -29.59 7.88 -0.07
C ASP A 67 -29.13 7.25 -1.41
N ILE A 68 -29.25 8.02 -2.49
CA ILE A 68 -28.86 7.65 -3.86
C ILE A 68 -27.70 8.50 -4.37
N SER A 69 -27.07 9.29 -3.49
CA SER A 69 -25.95 10.15 -3.86
C SER A 69 -24.79 9.31 -4.43
N PRO A 70 -24.13 9.76 -5.51
CA PRO A 70 -23.04 9.03 -6.12
C PRO A 70 -21.84 8.89 -5.16
N ILE A 71 -21.15 7.74 -5.23
CA ILE A 71 -19.95 7.48 -4.44
C ILE A 71 -18.78 8.26 -5.07
N GLU A 72 -18.63 9.52 -4.67
CA GLU A 72 -17.56 10.40 -5.14
C GLU A 72 -16.61 10.81 -4.00
N ALA A 73 -15.40 11.25 -4.36
CA ALA A 73 -14.41 11.78 -3.42
C ALA A 73 -14.73 13.22 -2.98
N LYS A 74 -15.99 13.49 -2.63
CA LYS A 74 -16.46 14.78 -2.13
C LYS A 74 -17.51 14.55 -1.04
N ILE A 75 -17.51 15.39 -0.01
CA ILE A 75 -18.53 15.35 1.04
C ILE A 75 -19.85 15.86 0.45
N VAL A 76 -20.90 15.06 0.59
CA VAL A 76 -22.27 15.41 0.20
C VAL A 76 -23.00 15.91 1.44
N ASP A 77 -23.23 17.23 1.53
CA ASP A 77 -23.84 17.87 2.71
C ASP A 77 -25.34 17.56 2.84
N ILE A 78 -26.03 17.39 1.71
CA ILE A 78 -27.43 16.99 1.64
C ILE A 78 -27.53 15.86 0.63
N PRO A 79 -27.68 14.60 1.07
CA PRO A 79 -27.80 13.49 0.13
C PRO A 79 -29.11 13.57 -0.66
N GLU A 80 -29.04 13.26 -1.94
CA GLU A 80 -30.24 13.00 -2.73
C GLU A 80 -30.88 11.72 -2.22
N THR A 81 -32.17 11.77 -1.88
CA THR A 81 -32.90 10.62 -1.35
C THR A 81 -34.09 10.26 -2.22
N GLU A 82 -34.27 8.98 -2.47
CA GLU A 82 -35.42 8.42 -3.19
C GLU A 82 -36.31 7.63 -2.23
N ASN A 83 -37.63 7.64 -2.45
CA ASN A 83 -38.55 6.77 -1.72
C ASN A 83 -38.51 5.36 -2.31
N VAL A 84 -37.93 4.40 -1.60
CA VAL A 84 -37.85 3.01 -2.09
C VAL A 84 -39.17 2.25 -2.00
N LEU A 85 -40.20 2.84 -1.41
CA LEU A 85 -41.53 2.26 -1.25
C LEU A 85 -42.58 2.99 -2.11
N GLU A 86 -42.18 3.76 -3.12
CA GLU A 86 -43.12 4.51 -3.96
C GLU A 86 -44.17 3.61 -4.63
N ASP A 87 -43.76 2.43 -5.13
CA ASP A 87 -44.66 1.44 -5.72
C ASP A 87 -45.27 0.46 -4.68
N TYR A 88 -45.03 0.68 -3.38
CA TYR A 88 -45.47 -0.24 -2.35
C TYR A 88 -46.95 -0.05 -1.98
N ASN A 89 -47.72 -1.14 -2.07
CA ASN A 89 -49.14 -1.17 -1.71
C ASN A 89 -49.35 -1.17 -0.19
N ALA A 90 -49.16 -0.03 0.48
CA ALA A 90 -49.21 0.07 1.95
C ALA A 90 -50.58 -0.33 2.56
N TYR A 91 -51.67 -0.24 1.79
CA TYR A 91 -53.00 -0.68 2.23
C TYR A 91 -53.08 -2.19 2.54
N LEU A 92 -52.14 -2.99 2.00
CA LEU A 92 -52.07 -4.43 2.27
C LEU A 92 -51.63 -4.74 3.71
N GLU A 93 -50.95 -3.81 4.38
CA GLU A 93 -50.49 -3.98 5.77
C GLU A 93 -51.51 -3.54 6.82
N GLN A 94 -52.61 -2.92 6.40
CA GLN A 94 -53.66 -2.50 7.34
C GLN A 94 -54.30 -3.73 7.99
N ALA A 95 -54.15 -3.80 9.32
CA ALA A 95 -54.65 -4.85 10.19
C ALA A 95 -55.75 -4.31 11.12
N ASN A 96 -56.51 -5.23 11.73
CA ASN A 96 -57.55 -4.92 12.72
C ASN A 96 -58.67 -3.99 12.19
N LEU A 97 -59.08 -4.19 10.93
CA LEU A 97 -60.24 -3.51 10.38
C LEU A 97 -61.50 -3.94 11.13
N GLU A 98 -62.50 -3.05 11.19
CA GLU A 98 -63.80 -3.35 11.81
C GLU A 98 -64.42 -4.60 11.18
N THR A 99 -64.90 -5.54 12.00
CA THR A 99 -65.55 -6.78 11.56
C THR A 99 -67.07 -6.72 11.74
N TYR A 100 -67.78 -7.71 11.19
CA TYR A 100 -69.24 -7.78 11.37
C TYR A 100 -69.62 -8.10 12.82
N SER A 101 -70.47 -7.25 13.42
CA SER A 101 -71.02 -7.46 14.76
C SER A 101 -72.49 -7.88 14.72
N TRP A 102 -72.73 -9.18 14.52
CA TRP A 102 -74.09 -9.75 14.43
C TRP A 102 -74.66 -10.25 15.76
N ASN A 103 -74.00 -9.96 16.89
CA ASN A 103 -74.52 -10.28 18.22
C ASN A 103 -75.50 -9.20 18.72
N ASN A 104 -76.47 -8.82 17.89
CA ASN A 104 -77.52 -7.89 18.27
C ASN A 104 -78.91 -8.54 18.02
N PRO A 105 -79.97 -8.10 18.72
CA PRO A 105 -81.29 -8.73 18.63
C PRO A 105 -81.89 -8.68 17.21
N GLU A 106 -81.60 -7.64 16.44
CA GLU A 106 -82.15 -7.43 15.09
C GLU A 106 -81.55 -8.43 14.10
N THR A 107 -80.22 -8.55 14.07
CA THR A 107 -79.53 -9.52 13.20
C THR A 107 -79.83 -10.96 13.60
N LYS A 108 -79.97 -11.24 14.90
CA LYS A 108 -80.42 -12.57 15.37
C LYS A 108 -81.82 -12.92 14.88
N LYS A 109 -82.74 -11.95 14.88
CA LYS A 109 -84.08 -12.13 14.31
C LYS A 109 -84.00 -12.38 12.80
N GLN A 110 -83.16 -11.63 12.09
CA GLN A 110 -82.92 -11.80 10.67
C GLN A 110 -82.32 -13.17 10.32
N LEU A 111 -81.35 -13.67 11.10
CA LEU A 111 -80.77 -15.02 10.93
C LEU A 111 -81.79 -16.16 11.10
N ARG A 112 -82.92 -15.91 11.76
CA ARG A 112 -84.01 -16.87 11.91
C ARG A 112 -85.07 -16.77 10.80
N ASN A 113 -85.03 -15.70 10.01
CA ASN A 113 -86.00 -15.43 8.95
C ASN A 113 -85.50 -15.98 7.62
N VAL A 114 -86.08 -17.09 7.18
CA VAL A 114 -85.75 -17.68 5.87
C VAL A 114 -86.47 -16.96 4.72
N TYR A 115 -87.61 -16.34 5.01
CA TYR A 115 -88.49 -15.74 4.01
C TYR A 115 -88.55 -14.22 4.15
N VAL A 116 -88.73 -13.54 3.03
CA VAL A 116 -89.03 -12.10 3.02
C VAL A 116 -90.42 -11.90 3.62
N LEU A 117 -90.52 -10.92 4.52
CA LEU A 117 -91.77 -10.55 5.18
C LEU A 117 -92.25 -9.19 4.65
N ASP A 118 -93.55 -9.04 4.43
CA ASP A 118 -94.16 -7.75 4.11
C ASP A 118 -94.28 -6.85 5.37
N PHE A 119 -94.83 -5.64 5.21
CA PHE A 119 -95.02 -4.69 6.30
C PHE A 119 -96.01 -5.18 7.38
N GLU A 120 -96.81 -6.20 7.08
CA GLU A 120 -97.78 -6.83 7.98
C GLU A 120 -97.22 -8.09 8.65
N GLY A 121 -96.03 -8.55 8.24
CA GLY A 121 -95.36 -9.74 8.75
C GLY A 121 -95.74 -11.04 8.04
N ASN A 122 -96.42 -10.97 6.89
CA ASN A 122 -96.74 -12.14 6.06
C ASN A 122 -95.60 -12.46 5.09
N ILE A 123 -95.52 -13.73 4.71
CA ILE A 123 -94.53 -14.21 3.74
C ILE A 123 -94.82 -13.62 2.36
N VAL A 124 -93.84 -12.93 1.79
CA VAL A 124 -93.88 -12.48 0.39
C VAL A 124 -93.70 -13.70 -0.50
N MET A 125 -94.56 -13.83 -1.52
CA MET A 125 -94.55 -14.94 -2.47
C MET A 125 -94.00 -14.48 -3.81
N ASP A 126 -93.07 -15.23 -4.37
CA ASP A 126 -92.66 -15.17 -5.77
C ASP A 126 -93.35 -16.30 -6.55
N GLY A 127 -94.41 -15.95 -7.27
CA GLY A 127 -95.32 -16.91 -7.89
C GLY A 127 -95.97 -17.83 -6.86
N ASN A 128 -95.66 -19.14 -6.94
CA ASN A 128 -96.18 -20.16 -6.02
C ASN A 128 -95.20 -20.55 -4.89
N ARG A 129 -94.08 -19.82 -4.73
CA ARG A 129 -93.06 -20.14 -3.73
C ARG A 129 -92.80 -18.93 -2.84
N PRO A 130 -92.55 -19.14 -1.53
CA PRO A 130 -92.04 -18.09 -0.66
C PRO A 130 -90.74 -17.49 -1.18
N GLU A 131 -90.65 -16.16 -1.19
CA GLU A 131 -89.42 -15.44 -1.52
C GLU A 131 -88.41 -15.61 -0.38
N THR A 132 -87.19 -16.02 -0.71
CA THR A 132 -86.09 -16.24 0.25
C THR A 132 -84.94 -15.27 0.04
N GLN A 133 -85.04 -14.42 -0.99
CA GLN A 133 -84.04 -13.45 -1.39
C GLN A 133 -84.54 -12.04 -1.08
N GLY A 134 -83.89 -11.35 -0.14
CA GLY A 134 -84.17 -9.94 0.08
C GLY A 134 -83.90 -9.45 1.50
N PRO A 135 -84.19 -8.16 1.76
CA PRO A 135 -83.94 -7.50 3.02
C PRO A 135 -84.57 -8.23 4.20
N GLY A 136 -83.81 -8.40 5.28
CA GLY A 136 -84.33 -8.98 6.53
C GLY A 136 -84.39 -10.52 6.54
N THR A 137 -83.74 -11.17 5.57
CA THR A 137 -83.58 -12.64 5.51
C THR A 137 -82.21 -13.11 5.98
N GLU A 138 -82.11 -14.37 6.42
CA GLU A 138 -80.85 -15.06 6.73
C GLU A 138 -79.94 -15.08 5.48
N ARG A 139 -80.54 -15.27 4.31
CA ARG A 139 -79.82 -15.37 3.03
C ARG A 139 -79.06 -14.09 2.70
N GLU A 140 -79.64 -12.92 2.93
CA GLU A 140 -78.97 -11.62 2.75
C GLU A 140 -77.72 -11.51 3.63
N LEU A 141 -77.82 -11.88 4.92
CA LEU A 141 -76.66 -11.86 5.81
C LEU A 141 -75.57 -12.83 5.34
N LEU A 142 -75.95 -14.05 4.94
CA LEU A 142 -74.99 -15.03 4.43
C LEU A 142 -74.31 -14.56 3.14
N GLU A 143 -75.04 -13.88 2.24
CA GLU A 143 -74.46 -13.27 1.04
C GLU A 143 -73.48 -12.14 1.40
N LEU A 144 -73.82 -11.30 2.38
CA LEU A 144 -72.94 -10.23 2.88
C LEU A 144 -71.64 -10.79 3.49
N LEU A 145 -71.75 -11.86 4.28
CA LEU A 145 -70.60 -12.57 4.85
C LEU A 145 -69.75 -13.23 3.78
N LEU A 146 -70.38 -13.83 2.78
CA LEU A 146 -69.69 -14.45 1.66
C LEU A 146 -68.92 -13.42 0.83
N ASP A 147 -69.50 -12.25 0.56
CA ASP A 147 -68.84 -11.14 -0.14
C ASP A 147 -67.63 -10.64 0.65
N GLY A 148 -67.81 -10.34 1.95
CA GLY A 148 -66.72 -9.90 2.83
C GLY A 148 -65.59 -10.93 2.91
N ALA A 149 -65.92 -12.21 3.07
CA ALA A 149 -64.93 -13.29 3.10
C ALA A 149 -64.20 -13.44 1.76
N SER A 150 -64.90 -13.26 0.64
CA SER A 150 -64.32 -13.31 -0.70
C SER A 150 -63.34 -12.16 -0.92
N LYS A 151 -63.69 -10.94 -0.51
CA LYS A 151 -62.80 -9.76 -0.56
C LYS A 151 -61.54 -9.95 0.29
N MET A 152 -61.69 -10.47 1.51
CA MET A 152 -60.56 -10.79 2.39
C MET A 152 -59.63 -11.83 1.76
N ARG A 153 -60.20 -12.88 1.15
CA ARG A 153 -59.42 -13.88 0.43
C ARG A 153 -58.64 -13.26 -0.74
N THR A 154 -59.29 -12.41 -1.53
CA THR A 154 -58.60 -11.71 -2.63
C THR A 154 -57.46 -10.84 -2.11
N LYS A 155 -57.67 -10.05 -1.04
CA LYS A 155 -56.62 -9.27 -0.39
C LYS A 155 -55.46 -10.17 0.05
N LEU A 156 -55.74 -11.29 0.72
CA LEU A 156 -54.71 -12.25 1.16
C LEU A 156 -53.91 -12.82 -0.01
N ASP A 157 -54.57 -13.19 -1.11
CA ASP A 157 -53.90 -13.71 -2.30
C ASP A 157 -53.04 -12.63 -2.98
N THR A 158 -53.50 -11.36 -3.00
CA THR A 158 -52.69 -10.21 -3.44
C THR A 158 -51.48 -9.99 -2.53
N THR A 159 -51.65 -9.98 -1.21
CA THR A 159 -50.55 -9.85 -0.24
C THR A 159 -49.52 -10.96 -0.42
N ARG A 160 -49.95 -12.20 -0.64
CA ARG A 160 -49.06 -13.33 -0.92
C ARG A 160 -48.27 -13.12 -2.21
N ALA A 161 -48.91 -12.64 -3.27
CA ALA A 161 -48.24 -12.36 -4.54
C ALA A 161 -47.21 -11.24 -4.40
N GLU A 162 -47.54 -10.15 -3.70
CA GLU A 162 -46.60 -9.06 -3.42
C GLU A 162 -45.43 -9.50 -2.53
N LEU A 163 -45.67 -10.35 -1.53
CA LEU A 163 -44.60 -10.90 -0.68
C LEU A 163 -43.61 -11.75 -1.49
N VAL A 164 -44.08 -12.52 -2.47
CA VAL A 164 -43.20 -13.26 -3.39
C VAL A 164 -42.35 -12.31 -4.23
N LYS A 165 -42.91 -11.19 -4.70
CA LYS A 165 -42.13 -10.17 -5.42
C LYS A 165 -41.08 -9.52 -4.52
N LEU A 166 -41.45 -9.14 -3.29
CA LEU A 166 -40.52 -8.58 -2.31
C LEU A 166 -39.37 -9.54 -1.98
N HIS A 167 -39.68 -10.83 -1.77
CA HIS A 167 -38.64 -11.84 -1.57
C HIS A 167 -37.68 -11.91 -2.76
N LYS A 168 -38.20 -11.88 -3.99
CA LYS A 168 -37.36 -11.89 -5.19
C LYS A 168 -36.44 -10.65 -5.27
N ILE A 169 -37.00 -9.46 -5.03
CA ILE A 169 -36.21 -8.21 -5.02
C ILE A 169 -35.14 -8.27 -3.93
N LEU A 170 -35.49 -8.78 -2.74
CA LEU A 170 -34.55 -8.94 -1.63
C LEU A 170 -33.41 -9.91 -2.00
N ASP A 171 -33.73 -11.06 -2.60
CA ASP A 171 -32.72 -12.04 -3.05
C ASP A 171 -31.79 -11.44 -4.11
N GLU A 172 -32.32 -10.67 -5.05
CA GLU A 172 -31.55 -9.94 -6.07
C GLU A 172 -30.60 -8.92 -5.41
N GLN A 173 -31.12 -8.07 -4.52
CA GLN A 173 -30.34 -7.06 -3.82
C GLN A 173 -29.26 -7.67 -2.90
N VAL A 174 -29.57 -8.77 -2.20
CA VAL A 174 -28.59 -9.51 -1.40
C VAL A 174 -27.49 -10.09 -2.29
N THR A 175 -27.86 -10.63 -3.45
CA THR A 175 -26.90 -11.15 -4.43
C THR A 175 -26.00 -10.05 -4.98
N GLU A 176 -26.55 -8.88 -5.34
CA GLU A 176 -25.79 -7.72 -5.80
C GLU A 176 -24.83 -7.20 -4.72
N LEU A 177 -25.31 -7.01 -3.48
CA LEU A 177 -24.46 -6.60 -2.35
C LEU A 177 -23.32 -7.59 -2.11
N ASN A 178 -23.58 -8.89 -2.23
CA ASN A 178 -22.55 -9.91 -2.08
C ASN A 178 -21.52 -9.89 -3.23
N LYS A 179 -21.88 -9.42 -4.43
CA LYS A 179 -20.94 -9.17 -5.53
C LYS A 179 -20.13 -7.88 -5.33
N LEU A 180 -20.77 -6.80 -4.86
CA LEU A 180 -20.13 -5.49 -4.70
C LEU A 180 -19.17 -5.43 -3.50
N LYS A 181 -19.49 -6.10 -2.39
CA LYS A 181 -18.65 -6.08 -1.18
C LYS A 181 -17.20 -6.52 -1.41
N PRO A 182 -16.91 -7.64 -2.10
CA PRO A 182 -15.54 -8.03 -2.44
C PRO A 182 -14.82 -6.99 -3.30
N LEU A 183 -15.49 -6.42 -4.31
CA LEU A 183 -14.92 -5.39 -5.18
C LEU A 183 -14.53 -4.15 -4.38
N ALA A 184 -15.43 -3.65 -3.54
CA ALA A 184 -15.13 -2.50 -2.68
C ALA A 184 -13.96 -2.77 -1.70
N ARG A 185 -13.81 -4.01 -1.20
CA ARG A 185 -12.64 -4.39 -0.40
C ARG A 185 -11.35 -4.39 -1.22
N GLN A 186 -11.39 -4.92 -2.45
CA GLN A 186 -10.24 -4.93 -3.36
C GLN A 186 -9.82 -3.51 -3.77
N ASP A 187 -10.77 -2.64 -4.05
CA ASP A 187 -10.51 -1.23 -4.34
C ASP A 187 -9.84 -0.55 -3.15
N LYS A 188 -10.33 -0.80 -1.94
CA LYS A 188 -9.71 -0.26 -0.71
C LYS A 188 -8.27 -0.74 -0.52
N VAL A 189 -7.99 -2.02 -0.76
CA VAL A 189 -6.62 -2.56 -0.74
C VAL A 189 -5.75 -1.85 -1.77
N THR A 190 -6.23 -1.72 -3.01
CA THR A 190 -5.52 -1.04 -4.10
C THR A 190 -5.23 0.43 -3.79
N ILE A 191 -6.17 1.13 -3.15
CA ILE A 191 -5.99 2.52 -2.71
C ILE A 191 -4.89 2.61 -1.66
N VAL A 192 -4.88 1.72 -0.66
CA VAL A 192 -3.83 1.69 0.37
C VAL A 192 -2.47 1.43 -0.27
N GLU A 193 -2.34 0.43 -1.15
CA GLU A 193 -1.10 0.14 -1.86
C GLU A 193 -0.60 1.30 -2.72
N LYS A 194 -1.51 2.00 -3.42
CA LYS A 194 -1.17 3.19 -4.21
C LYS A 194 -0.69 4.32 -3.31
N ASN A 195 -1.34 4.55 -2.18
CA ASN A 195 -0.94 5.58 -1.22
C ASN A 195 0.45 5.30 -0.63
N GLU A 196 0.76 4.04 -0.31
CA GLU A 196 2.12 3.66 0.13
C GLU A 196 3.17 3.92 -0.96
N LYS A 197 2.87 3.63 -2.23
CA LYS A 197 3.76 3.94 -3.35
C LYS A 197 3.97 5.44 -3.54
N ILE A 198 2.90 6.24 -3.39
CA ILE A 198 2.97 7.70 -3.45
C ILE A 198 3.90 8.22 -2.35
N ALA A 199 3.72 7.77 -1.11
CA ALA A 199 4.58 8.17 0.01
C ALA A 199 6.06 7.85 -0.24
N LYS A 200 6.37 6.66 -0.76
CA LYS A 200 7.76 6.28 -1.14
C LYS A 200 8.33 7.15 -2.25
N LEU A 201 7.54 7.50 -3.25
CA LEU A 201 7.96 8.38 -4.33
C LEU A 201 8.21 9.82 -3.84
N GLU A 202 7.40 10.30 -2.90
CA GLU A 202 7.61 11.60 -2.26
C GLU A 202 8.92 11.63 -1.46
N GLU A 203 9.25 10.56 -0.74
CA GLU A 203 10.53 10.42 -0.03
C GLU A 203 11.73 10.42 -1.00
N ILE A 204 11.67 9.62 -2.06
CA ILE A 204 12.73 9.58 -3.09
C ILE A 204 12.89 10.95 -3.76
N LYS A 205 11.78 11.64 -4.05
CA LYS A 205 11.82 12.98 -4.64
C LYS A 205 12.53 13.98 -3.71
N ALA A 206 12.22 13.95 -2.41
CA ALA A 206 12.87 14.81 -1.42
C ALA A 206 14.38 14.53 -1.32
N ASP A 207 14.79 13.25 -1.36
CA ASP A 207 16.21 12.88 -1.35
C ASP A 207 16.95 13.38 -2.61
N LEU A 208 16.37 13.18 -3.79
CA LEU A 208 16.93 13.68 -5.05
C LEU A 208 17.02 15.21 -5.08
N GLU A 209 16.01 15.93 -4.58
CA GLU A 209 16.05 17.38 -4.45
C GLU A 209 17.20 17.84 -3.53
N ASN A 210 17.43 17.15 -2.41
CA ASN A 210 18.57 17.42 -1.52
C ASN A 210 19.92 17.13 -2.21
N GLN A 211 20.03 16.04 -2.95
CA GLN A 211 21.25 15.72 -3.72
C GLN A 211 21.55 16.78 -4.77
N ILE A 212 20.53 17.29 -5.48
CA ILE A 212 20.67 18.37 -6.45
C ILE A 212 21.22 19.64 -5.79
N VAL A 213 20.69 20.01 -4.61
CA VAL A 213 21.19 21.16 -3.84
C VAL A 213 22.66 20.98 -3.46
N LYS A 214 23.04 19.79 -2.98
CA LYS A 214 24.42 19.47 -2.61
C LYS A 214 25.38 19.54 -3.79
N ILE A 215 25.00 18.96 -4.93
CA ILE A 215 25.82 18.99 -6.16
C ILE A 215 25.97 20.41 -6.68
N LYS A 216 24.91 21.23 -6.65
CA LYS A 216 25.00 22.64 -7.04
C LYS A 216 25.99 23.41 -6.16
N ALA A 217 25.94 23.22 -4.84
CA ALA A 217 26.90 23.83 -3.93
C ALA A 217 28.36 23.39 -4.23
N GLN A 218 28.59 22.12 -4.53
CA GLN A 218 29.92 21.63 -4.94
C GLN A 218 30.39 22.22 -6.26
N ILE A 219 29.49 22.40 -7.22
CA ILE A 219 29.81 23.08 -8.49
C ILE A 219 30.21 24.53 -8.25
N ASP A 220 29.47 25.25 -7.39
CA ASP A 220 29.79 26.64 -7.06
C ASP A 220 31.15 26.76 -6.34
N GLU A 221 31.47 25.83 -5.43
CA GLU A 221 32.77 25.75 -4.74
C GLU A 221 33.92 25.47 -5.71
N LEU A 222 33.78 24.45 -6.56
CA LEU A 222 34.79 24.13 -7.59
C LEU A 222 34.98 25.26 -8.60
N ASN A 223 33.90 25.95 -8.97
CA ASN A 223 34.01 27.12 -9.86
C ASN A 223 34.78 28.26 -9.18
N ALA A 224 34.56 28.51 -7.89
CA ALA A 224 35.32 29.49 -7.13
C ALA A 224 36.82 29.10 -7.03
N GLU A 225 37.12 27.84 -6.79
CA GLU A 225 38.49 27.31 -6.78
C GLU A 225 39.17 27.45 -8.15
N ILE A 226 38.46 27.13 -9.24
CA ILE A 226 38.95 27.33 -10.62
C ILE A 226 39.26 28.81 -10.88
N THR A 227 38.42 29.73 -10.40
CA THR A 227 38.70 31.17 -10.54
C THR A 227 39.95 31.58 -9.75
N SER A 228 40.08 31.14 -8.49
CA SER A 228 41.25 31.42 -7.67
C SER A 228 42.54 30.89 -8.30
N LEU A 229 42.55 29.63 -8.74
CA LEU A 229 43.71 29.01 -9.38
C LEU A 229 44.07 29.69 -10.71
N LYS A 230 43.08 30.16 -11.47
CA LYS A 230 43.35 30.94 -12.69
C LYS A 230 44.05 32.26 -12.35
N ASP A 231 43.61 32.96 -11.31
CA ASP A 231 44.24 34.20 -10.87
C ASP A 231 45.68 33.95 -10.36
N GLU A 232 45.91 32.85 -9.65
CA GLU A 232 47.25 32.38 -9.24
C GLU A 232 48.16 32.05 -10.44
N VAL A 233 47.61 31.40 -11.48
CA VAL A 233 48.38 31.11 -12.70
C VAL A 233 48.76 32.39 -13.44
N VAL A 234 47.84 33.36 -13.53
CA VAL A 234 48.12 34.67 -14.16
C VAL A 234 49.24 35.40 -13.40
N THR A 235 49.13 35.48 -12.08
CA THR A 235 50.17 36.12 -11.25
C THR A 235 51.53 35.42 -11.37
N ALA A 236 51.58 34.09 -11.33
CA ALA A 236 52.81 33.33 -11.53
C ALA A 236 53.40 33.51 -12.95
N GLN A 237 52.56 33.65 -13.97
CA GLN A 237 53.00 33.96 -15.34
C GLN A 237 53.64 35.35 -15.43
N ASP A 238 53.05 36.35 -14.78
CA ASP A 238 53.60 37.70 -14.71
C ASP A 238 54.94 37.72 -13.96
N GLU A 239 55.03 37.03 -12.83
CA GLU A 239 56.28 36.88 -12.07
C GLU A 239 57.37 36.16 -12.87
N THR A 240 57.03 35.08 -13.59
CA THR A 240 58.01 34.37 -14.44
C THR A 240 58.44 35.21 -15.65
N ALA A 241 57.56 36.03 -16.22
CA ALA A 241 57.92 36.97 -17.26
C ALA A 241 58.92 38.02 -16.74
N ALA A 242 58.65 38.60 -15.57
CA ALA A 242 59.54 39.55 -14.91
C ALA A 242 60.90 38.93 -14.58
N ALA A 243 60.92 37.73 -14.00
CA ALA A 243 62.15 37.01 -13.68
C ALA A 243 62.98 36.65 -14.93
N LYS A 244 62.33 36.30 -16.04
CA LYS A 244 63.02 36.09 -17.34
C LYS A 244 63.65 37.38 -17.84
N GLU A 245 62.96 38.51 -17.75
CA GLU A 245 63.50 39.80 -18.16
C GLU A 245 64.73 40.20 -17.30
N GLU A 246 64.67 39.98 -15.99
CA GLU A 246 65.81 40.17 -15.10
C GLU A 246 66.97 39.21 -15.42
N LEU A 247 66.67 37.94 -15.71
CA LEU A 247 67.67 36.96 -16.11
C LEU A 247 68.38 37.39 -17.41
N GLU A 248 67.64 37.84 -18.42
CA GLU A 248 68.22 38.36 -19.66
C GLU A 248 69.11 39.59 -19.41
N LYS A 249 68.68 40.52 -18.55
CA LYS A 249 69.49 41.67 -18.14
C LYS A 249 70.79 41.21 -17.47
N SER A 250 70.70 40.27 -16.54
CA SER A 250 71.85 39.69 -15.83
C SER A 250 72.78 38.94 -16.79
N GLN A 251 72.25 38.15 -17.72
CA GLN A 251 73.04 37.46 -18.75
C GLN A 251 73.78 38.43 -19.66
N LYS A 252 73.13 39.50 -20.13
CA LYS A 252 73.79 40.57 -20.90
C LYS A 252 74.93 41.20 -20.09
N LEU A 253 74.70 41.43 -18.80
CA LEU A 253 75.71 41.98 -17.89
C LEU A 253 76.88 41.00 -17.68
N VAL A 254 76.60 39.70 -17.54
CA VAL A 254 77.63 38.65 -17.47
C VAL A 254 78.41 38.54 -18.78
N GLU A 255 77.76 38.64 -19.94
CA GLU A 255 78.45 38.66 -21.24
C GLU A 255 79.36 39.89 -21.38
N GLN A 256 78.90 41.06 -20.94
CA GLN A 256 79.72 42.27 -20.89
C GLN A 256 80.93 42.07 -19.97
N LEU A 257 80.73 41.51 -18.78
CA LEU A 257 81.81 41.18 -17.84
C LEU A 257 82.76 40.12 -18.42
N LYS A 258 82.26 39.09 -19.11
CA LYS A 258 83.08 38.08 -19.79
C LYS A 258 83.92 38.69 -20.91
N LYS A 259 83.38 39.61 -21.71
CA LYS A 259 84.15 40.34 -22.73
C LYS A 259 85.25 41.17 -22.08
N LEU A 260 84.93 41.88 -21.00
CA LEU A 260 85.90 42.67 -20.24
C LEU A 260 86.99 41.77 -19.60
N ILE A 261 86.63 40.58 -19.11
CA ILE A 261 87.58 39.57 -18.64
C ILE A 261 88.38 38.97 -19.80
N GLN A 262 87.80 38.71 -20.97
CA GLN A 262 88.52 38.23 -22.16
C GLN A 262 89.51 39.27 -22.66
N GLU A 263 89.19 40.55 -22.59
CA GLU A 263 90.11 41.66 -22.84
C GLU A 263 91.23 41.68 -21.79
N MET A 264 90.91 41.48 -20.50
CA MET A 264 91.93 41.32 -19.44
C MET A 264 92.76 40.03 -19.55
N ILE A 265 92.21 38.93 -20.09
CA ILE A 265 92.91 37.67 -20.34
C ILE A 265 93.79 37.77 -21.60
N ALA A 266 93.35 38.51 -22.62
CA ALA A 266 94.17 38.85 -23.78
C ALA A 266 95.40 39.69 -23.39
N GLU A 267 95.35 40.41 -22.27
CA GLU A 267 96.49 41.09 -21.65
C GLU A 267 97.33 40.22 -20.70
N ARG A 268 96.92 38.98 -20.35
CA ARG A 268 97.49 38.20 -19.23
C ARG A 268 97.94 36.76 -19.54
N ASN A 269 98.68 36.54 -20.64
CA ASN A 269 99.47 35.31 -20.95
C ASN A 269 98.72 34.19 -21.72
N ARG A 270 99.28 33.48 -22.72
CA ARG A 270 100.57 32.75 -22.81
C ARG A 270 100.83 31.79 -21.65
N ASN A 271 100.05 30.72 -21.54
CA ASN A 271 100.52 29.35 -21.23
C ASN A 271 99.39 28.49 -20.68
N THR A 272 99.31 27.27 -21.21
CA THR A 272 98.86 26.00 -20.58
C THR A 272 97.44 25.99 -19.98
N GLY A 273 96.59 24.99 -20.19
CA GLY A 273 96.84 23.61 -20.55
C GLY A 273 95.72 22.80 -19.90
N ASP A 274 95.13 21.95 -20.73
CA ASP A 274 94.09 20.95 -20.55
C ASP A 274 94.14 20.12 -19.24
N GLY A 275 92.97 19.67 -18.76
CA GLY A 275 92.81 18.85 -17.56
C GLY A 275 91.69 17.82 -17.73
N SER A 276 92.09 16.55 -17.84
CA SER A 276 91.23 15.37 -18.01
C SER A 276 90.66 14.85 -16.68
N ASN A 277 89.42 14.36 -16.71
CA ASN A 277 88.73 13.71 -15.59
C ASN A 277 88.97 12.19 -15.59
N ILE A 278 89.18 11.61 -14.39
CA ILE A 278 89.31 10.17 -14.15
C ILE A 278 87.90 9.58 -13.94
N ASN A 279 87.49 8.60 -14.77
CA ASN A 279 86.14 8.02 -14.77
C ASN A 279 86.07 6.54 -14.33
N SER A 280 87.14 5.90 -13.89
CA SER A 280 87.11 4.50 -13.42
C SER A 280 88.25 4.14 -12.46
N ILE A 281 87.98 3.16 -11.57
CA ILE A 281 88.97 2.54 -10.67
C ILE A 281 89.11 1.04 -10.99
N PRO A 282 90.21 0.36 -10.62
CA PRO A 282 90.42 -1.05 -10.92
C PRO A 282 89.37 -1.97 -10.28
N THR A 283 88.91 -3.01 -10.98
CA THR A 283 87.93 -4.01 -10.51
C THR A 283 88.39 -4.71 -9.22
N GLY A 284 87.48 -4.97 -8.28
CA GLY A 284 87.74 -5.75 -7.06
C GLY A 284 86.91 -5.33 -5.84
N GLU A 285 87.11 -6.04 -4.72
CA GLU A 285 86.53 -5.66 -3.42
C GLU A 285 87.22 -4.40 -2.90
N LYS A 286 86.41 -3.41 -2.50
CA LYS A 286 86.85 -2.05 -2.19
C LYS A 286 86.59 -1.64 -0.74
N GLY A 287 85.66 -2.31 -0.09
CA GLY A 287 85.26 -1.96 1.25
C GLY A 287 84.02 -2.72 1.70
N LYS A 288 83.51 -2.31 2.86
CA LYS A 288 82.35 -2.93 3.51
C LYS A 288 81.37 -1.89 4.00
N ILE A 289 80.10 -2.24 3.97
CA ILE A 289 79.02 -1.39 4.50
C ILE A 289 78.97 -1.54 6.00
N ILE A 290 79.11 -0.40 6.70
CA ILE A 290 79.01 -0.34 8.17
C ILE A 290 77.55 -0.16 8.58
N GLU A 291 76.84 0.70 7.88
CA GLU A 291 75.46 1.07 8.21
C GLU A 291 74.71 1.46 6.94
N ALA A 292 73.44 1.12 6.85
CA ALA A 292 72.60 1.47 5.71
C ALA A 292 71.20 1.86 6.17
N ASP A 293 70.74 3.03 5.71
CA ASP A 293 69.36 3.49 5.87
C ASP A 293 68.66 3.38 4.51
N ASN A 294 67.91 2.29 4.36
CA ASN A 294 67.16 1.99 3.14
C ASN A 294 65.94 2.88 2.95
N GLN A 295 65.45 3.59 3.98
CA GLN A 295 64.31 4.50 3.87
C GLN A 295 64.74 5.87 3.35
N ASN A 296 65.87 6.37 3.87
CA ASN A 296 66.47 7.62 3.42
C ASN A 296 67.48 7.45 2.27
N MET A 297 67.63 6.22 1.78
CA MET A 297 68.42 5.85 0.59
C MET A 297 69.92 6.23 0.68
N PHE A 298 70.54 6.07 1.84
CA PHE A 298 71.98 6.27 2.02
C PHE A 298 72.65 5.11 2.76
N ALA A 299 73.95 4.92 2.53
CA ALA A 299 74.78 3.93 3.19
C ALA A 299 76.14 4.52 3.57
N LEU A 300 76.67 4.10 4.72
CA LEU A 300 78.01 4.41 5.19
C LEU A 300 78.94 3.25 4.85
N VAL A 301 79.97 3.53 4.06
CA VAL A 301 80.93 2.53 3.58
C VAL A 301 82.30 2.81 4.16
N GLU A 302 82.91 1.77 4.73
CA GLU A 302 84.33 1.73 5.07
C GLU A 302 85.14 1.20 3.89
N PHE A 303 86.02 2.05 3.35
CA PHE A 303 86.93 1.68 2.27
C PHE A 303 88.30 1.26 2.82
N ASP A 304 88.93 0.30 2.16
CA ASP A 304 90.29 -0.08 2.49
C ASP A 304 91.28 1.05 2.20
N ALA A 305 92.36 1.15 2.98
CA ALA A 305 93.36 2.21 2.84
C ALA A 305 94.00 2.26 1.44
N LYS A 306 94.05 1.13 0.73
CA LYS A 306 94.51 1.04 -0.66
C LYS A 306 93.52 1.70 -1.62
N THR A 307 92.22 1.47 -1.44
CA THR A 307 91.17 2.04 -2.27
C THR A 307 90.99 3.54 -2.04
N MET A 308 91.18 4.02 -0.82
CA MET A 308 91.17 5.47 -0.55
C MET A 308 92.26 6.21 -1.34
N LYS A 309 93.44 5.59 -1.53
CA LYS A 309 94.49 6.13 -2.41
C LYS A 309 94.12 6.07 -3.89
N GLU A 310 93.41 5.02 -4.32
CA GLU A 310 92.89 4.93 -5.69
C GLU A 310 91.84 6.02 -5.98
N LEU A 311 91.01 6.38 -4.99
CA LEU A 311 89.97 7.40 -5.14
C LEU A 311 90.47 8.84 -4.98
N LYS A 312 91.45 9.08 -4.11
CA LYS A 312 91.91 10.43 -3.75
C LYS A 312 93.40 10.72 -4.07
N GLY A 313 94.09 9.80 -4.73
CA GLY A 313 95.54 9.85 -4.99
C GLY A 313 96.40 9.53 -3.76
N ASP A 314 97.71 9.40 -3.98
CA ASP A 314 98.66 8.95 -2.94
C ASP A 314 98.69 9.84 -1.69
N ASN A 315 98.35 11.13 -1.84
CA ASN A 315 98.30 12.12 -0.76
C ASN A 315 96.89 12.28 -0.14
N LEU A 316 95.86 11.59 -0.65
CA LEU A 316 94.45 11.69 -0.21
C LEU A 316 93.82 13.09 -0.36
N ASP A 317 94.38 13.94 -1.22
CA ASP A 317 93.98 15.35 -1.38
C ASP A 317 93.01 15.59 -2.56
N HIS A 318 92.81 14.60 -3.44
CA HIS A 318 91.87 14.77 -4.56
C HIS A 318 90.41 14.68 -4.09
N PRO A 319 89.50 15.47 -4.71
CA PRO A 319 88.08 15.36 -4.42
C PRO A 319 87.57 13.97 -4.80
N ILE A 320 86.56 13.48 -4.06
CA ILE A 320 85.97 12.17 -4.33
C ILE A 320 85.34 12.19 -5.74
N PRO A 321 85.69 11.24 -6.62
CA PRO A 321 85.09 11.16 -7.94
C PRO A 321 83.61 10.76 -7.85
N ASN A 322 82.80 11.28 -8.77
CA ASN A 322 81.42 10.84 -8.94
C ASN A 322 81.39 9.44 -9.57
N LEU A 323 81.59 8.42 -8.75
CA LEU A 323 81.67 7.02 -9.17
C LEU A 323 80.52 6.19 -8.56
N GLU A 324 80.05 5.22 -9.33
CA GLU A 324 79.09 4.22 -8.89
C GLU A 324 79.78 2.88 -8.65
N LEU A 325 79.46 2.23 -7.54
CA LEU A 325 80.02 0.95 -7.13
C LEU A 325 78.91 -0.05 -6.87
N GLY A 326 79.17 -1.33 -7.11
CA GLY A 326 78.26 -2.42 -6.80
C GLY A 326 78.33 -2.85 -5.35
N VAL A 327 77.26 -3.45 -4.85
CA VAL A 327 77.17 -4.03 -3.50
C VAL A 327 76.82 -5.51 -3.62
N LYS A 328 77.64 -6.37 -3.00
CA LYS A 328 77.48 -7.83 -2.98
C LYS A 328 77.26 -8.35 -1.56
N ARG A 329 76.48 -9.41 -1.42
CA ARG A 329 76.37 -10.19 -0.18
C ARG A 329 76.66 -11.66 -0.49
N PRO A 330 77.76 -12.23 0.04
CA PRO A 330 78.05 -13.65 -0.13
C PRO A 330 76.88 -14.52 0.33
N GLY A 331 76.39 -15.40 -0.54
CA GLY A 331 75.24 -16.27 -0.27
C GLY A 331 73.85 -15.67 -0.55
N PHE A 332 73.75 -14.42 -1.01
CA PHE A 332 72.50 -13.87 -1.55
C PHE A 332 72.24 -14.42 -2.96
N HIS A 333 70.99 -14.80 -3.25
CA HIS A 333 70.60 -15.38 -4.55
C HIS A 333 69.51 -14.49 -5.19
N GLY A 334 69.92 -13.38 -5.79
CA GLY A 334 69.06 -12.49 -6.57
C GLY A 334 69.13 -12.76 -8.08
N GLU A 335 68.40 -11.98 -8.88
CA GLU A 335 68.41 -12.08 -10.35
C GLU A 335 69.79 -11.79 -10.96
N ALA A 336 70.65 -11.02 -10.27
CA ALA A 336 72.04 -10.76 -10.67
C ALA A 336 73.08 -11.56 -9.84
N GLY A 337 72.68 -12.70 -9.27
CA GLY A 337 73.53 -13.52 -8.40
C GLY A 337 73.70 -12.92 -7.01
N GLU A 338 74.94 -12.76 -6.55
CA GLU A 338 75.26 -12.24 -5.21
C GLU A 338 75.17 -10.70 -5.08
N PHE A 339 74.78 -9.99 -6.15
CA PHE A 339 74.62 -8.54 -6.15
C PHE A 339 73.28 -8.10 -5.56
N ILE A 340 73.32 -7.15 -4.64
CA ILE A 340 72.14 -6.58 -3.95
C ILE A 340 71.76 -5.21 -4.52
N GLY A 341 72.73 -4.41 -4.96
CA GLY A 341 72.44 -3.10 -5.53
C GLY A 341 73.67 -2.31 -5.96
N ARG A 342 73.46 -1.02 -6.26
CA ARG A 342 74.52 -0.07 -6.56
C ARG A 342 74.44 1.15 -5.64
N ILE A 343 75.61 1.73 -5.38
CA ILE A 343 75.76 2.93 -4.57
C ILE A 343 76.58 3.98 -5.32
N ARG A 344 76.33 5.26 -5.07
CA ARG A 344 77.10 6.38 -5.65
C ARG A 344 77.82 7.15 -4.54
N LEU A 345 79.11 7.40 -4.71
CA LEU A 345 79.90 8.16 -3.73
C LEU A 345 79.39 9.61 -3.66
N ARG A 346 79.14 10.14 -2.45
CA ARG A 346 78.64 11.52 -2.26
C ARG A 346 79.56 12.37 -1.42
N GLN A 347 79.88 11.92 -0.20
CA GLN A 347 80.56 12.77 0.78
C GLN A 347 81.50 11.95 1.67
N GLU A 348 82.72 12.43 1.87
CA GLU A 348 83.64 11.83 2.85
C GLU A 348 83.34 12.30 4.27
N VAL A 349 83.63 11.41 5.22
CA VAL A 349 83.72 11.75 6.63
C VAL A 349 85.18 12.06 6.94
N ARG A 350 85.45 13.29 7.37
CA ARG A 350 86.82 13.75 7.68
C ARG A 350 87.46 12.85 8.74
N GLU A 351 88.75 12.55 8.55
CA GLU A 351 89.61 11.78 9.47
C GLU A 351 89.26 10.29 9.65
N LYS A 352 88.30 9.75 8.88
CA LYS A 352 87.98 8.32 8.83
C LYS A 352 87.92 7.84 7.38
N ASN A 353 88.18 6.55 7.12
CA ASN A 353 88.04 5.96 5.77
C ASN A 353 86.57 5.69 5.42
N TYR A 354 85.66 6.59 5.80
CA TYR A 354 84.23 6.44 5.60
C TYR A 354 83.72 7.39 4.55
N ILE A 355 82.91 6.87 3.64
CA ILE A 355 82.22 7.66 2.63
C ILE A 355 80.72 7.38 2.75
N ILE A 356 79.96 8.46 2.78
CA ILE A 356 78.51 8.44 2.66
C ILE A 356 78.18 8.28 1.18
N CYS A 357 77.42 7.24 0.88
CA CYS A 357 77.04 6.87 -0.46
C CYS A 357 75.51 6.85 -0.59
N ASP A 358 75.01 7.22 -1.76
CA ASP A 358 73.59 7.12 -2.08
C ASP A 358 73.26 5.74 -2.61
N ILE A 359 72.18 5.14 -2.10
CA ILE A 359 71.65 3.89 -2.62
C ILE A 359 70.87 4.19 -3.91
N LEU A 360 71.24 3.54 -5.02
CA LEU A 360 70.56 3.73 -6.28
C LEU A 360 69.33 2.80 -6.35
N GLY A 361 68.16 3.36 -6.00
CA GLY A 361 66.88 2.64 -5.98
C GLY A 361 66.54 1.81 -7.23
N PRO A 362 66.77 2.29 -8.47
CA PRO A 362 66.50 1.51 -9.68
C PRO A 362 67.31 0.22 -9.83
N TRP A 363 68.41 0.07 -9.08
CA TRP A 363 69.33 -1.07 -9.17
C TRP A 363 69.25 -1.99 -7.96
N LYS A 364 68.30 -1.76 -7.05
CA LYS A 364 68.16 -2.48 -5.78
C LYS A 364 67.36 -3.78 -5.96
N GLN A 365 67.97 -4.92 -5.65
CA GLN A 365 67.31 -6.23 -5.61
C GLN A 365 66.89 -6.65 -4.21
N GLY A 366 67.45 -6.03 -3.16
CA GLY A 366 67.10 -6.27 -1.77
C GLY A 366 67.64 -5.17 -0.85
N ASP A 367 67.27 -5.19 0.43
CA ASP A 367 67.76 -4.22 1.41
C ASP A 367 69.26 -4.40 1.68
N ILE A 368 70.00 -3.29 1.53
CA ILE A 368 71.43 -3.22 1.84
C ILE A 368 71.59 -3.24 3.36
N GLN A 369 72.55 -4.01 3.87
CA GLN A 369 72.76 -4.21 5.31
C GLN A 369 74.23 -4.02 5.70
N ALA A 370 74.45 -3.73 6.98
CA ALA A 370 75.76 -3.78 7.60
C ALA A 370 76.36 -5.17 7.42
N GLY A 371 77.53 -5.28 6.79
CA GLY A 371 78.04 -6.60 6.38
C GLY A 371 78.38 -6.71 4.91
N ASP A 372 77.65 -5.99 4.05
CA ASP A 372 77.73 -6.15 2.61
C ASP A 372 79.04 -5.59 2.04
N ILE A 373 79.53 -6.21 0.97
CA ILE A 373 80.83 -5.90 0.36
C ILE A 373 80.62 -4.93 -0.80
N VAL A 374 81.38 -3.85 -0.82
CA VAL A 374 81.41 -2.89 -1.93
C VAL A 374 82.43 -3.35 -2.96
N PHE A 375 82.00 -3.42 -4.21
CA PHE A 375 82.74 -3.99 -5.32
C PHE A 375 82.78 -3.01 -6.50
N ALA A 376 83.98 -2.72 -7.01
CA ALA A 376 84.14 -2.04 -8.29
C ALA A 376 84.12 -3.09 -9.40
N ASP A 377 83.20 -2.95 -10.35
CA ASP A 377 83.10 -3.77 -11.56
C ASP A 377 84.05 -3.25 -12.64
#